data_AF-A0A359LSJ8-F1
#
_entry.id   AF-A0A359LSJ8-F1
#
_cell.length_a   1.000
_cell.length_b   1.000
_cell.length_c   1.000
_cell.angle_alpha   90.00
_cell.angle_beta   90.00
_cell.angle_gamma   90.00
#
_symmetry.space_group_name_H-M   'P 1'
#
loop_
_entity.id
_entity.type
_entity.pdbx_description
1 polymer ?
#
loop_
_entity_poly.entity_id
_entity_poly.type
_entity_poly.pdbx_seq_one_letter_code
_entity_poly.pdbx_strand_id
1 'polypeptide(L)'
;MPFTPIRAAAAVLFLTGAALSQTARPAATGPLRPHPENGRYFARPDGAAVLLTGSHTWATVQDVRAKGDAAFDYDAFLAMCEKHGHNFIRLWHWEHAELAGWTQDYIRFDPLPYARTGPGQALDGQPKFDLDRWNEPYFERLRERIAKARDRGFYVSVMLFQGWSLKKTGGPGGDPFLSHPYHGPNNIQ
;
A
#
# COMPACT_ATOMS: atom_id res chain seq x y z
N MET A 1 8.83 -15.81 77.53
CA MET A 1 8.60 -16.15 76.11
C MET A 1 9.38 -15.16 75.25
N PRO A 2 10.18 -15.60 74.27
CA PRO A 2 11.07 -14.74 73.50
C PRO A 2 10.38 -14.18 72.25
N PHE A 3 10.80 -12.99 71.80
CA PHE A 3 10.45 -12.46 70.48
C PHE A 3 11.74 -12.30 69.68
N THR A 4 11.92 -13.15 68.68
CA THR A 4 13.05 -13.12 67.74
C THR A 4 12.58 -12.42 66.46
N PRO A 5 13.21 -11.33 66.01
CA PRO A 5 12.82 -10.70 64.74
C PRO A 5 13.37 -11.51 63.56
N ILE A 6 12.47 -11.93 62.67
CA ILE A 6 12.81 -12.56 61.39
C ILE A 6 13.35 -11.48 60.45
N ARG A 7 14.63 -11.56 60.09
CA ARG A 7 15.19 -10.78 58.98
C ARG A 7 14.74 -11.41 57.66
N ALA A 8 13.72 -10.86 57.03
CA ALA A 8 13.40 -11.17 55.65
C ALA A 8 14.41 -10.45 54.74
N ALA A 9 15.28 -11.22 54.08
CA ALA A 9 16.09 -10.71 52.99
C ALA A 9 15.20 -10.58 51.74
N ALA A 10 14.90 -9.34 51.33
CA ALA A 10 14.27 -9.08 50.05
C ALA A 10 15.34 -9.22 48.95
N ALA A 11 15.30 -10.33 48.22
CA ALA A 11 16.05 -10.44 46.97
C ALA A 11 15.36 -9.57 45.91
N VAL A 12 15.94 -8.40 45.64
CA VAL A 12 15.58 -7.59 44.47
C VAL A 12 16.14 -8.30 43.25
N LEU A 13 15.27 -9.04 42.55
CA LEU A 13 15.60 -9.60 41.25
C LEU A 13 15.63 -8.44 40.24
N PHE A 14 16.82 -7.96 39.89
CA PHE A 14 16.97 -7.09 38.72
C PHE A 14 16.68 -7.94 37.48
N LEU A 15 15.44 -7.91 37.01
CA LEU A 15 15.13 -8.26 35.63
C LEU A 15 15.85 -7.23 34.76
N THR A 16 17.08 -7.54 34.38
CA THR A 16 17.74 -6.88 33.25
C THR A 16 16.81 -7.07 32.07
N GLY A 17 16.05 -6.03 31.73
CA GLY A 17 15.28 -6.01 30.50
C GLY A 17 16.26 -6.25 29.37
N ALA A 18 16.25 -7.45 28.81
CA ALA A 18 16.90 -7.70 27.54
C ALA A 18 16.24 -6.71 26.59
N ALA A 19 16.99 -5.68 26.18
CA ALA A 19 16.61 -4.90 25.02
C ALA A 19 16.33 -5.92 23.93
N LEU A 20 15.08 -6.00 23.48
CA LEU A 20 14.76 -6.74 22.27
C LEU A 20 15.60 -6.08 21.19
N SER A 21 16.76 -6.67 20.88
CA SER A 21 17.50 -6.32 19.69
C SER A 21 16.50 -6.48 18.57
N GLN A 22 16.12 -5.34 17.98
CA GLN A 22 15.29 -5.30 16.81
C GLN A 22 16.18 -5.83 15.69
N THR A 23 16.31 -7.17 15.61
CA THR A 23 17.00 -7.82 14.52
C THR A 23 16.35 -7.32 13.25
N ALA A 24 17.16 -6.75 12.35
CA ALA A 24 16.70 -6.31 11.04
C ALA A 24 15.84 -7.41 10.45
N ARG A 25 14.62 -7.08 10.04
CA ARG A 25 13.72 -8.09 9.48
C ARG A 25 14.38 -8.62 8.22
N PRO A 26 14.55 -9.94 8.09
CA PRO A 26 15.02 -10.49 6.83
C PRO A 26 14.04 -10.08 5.74
N ALA A 27 14.57 -9.86 4.53
CA ALA A 27 13.74 -9.64 3.36
C ALA A 27 12.68 -10.74 3.24
N ALA A 28 11.50 -10.39 2.72
CA ALA A 28 10.42 -11.35 2.58
C ALA A 28 10.86 -12.46 1.60
N THR A 29 10.92 -13.70 2.08
CA THR A 29 11.36 -14.84 1.26
C THR A 29 10.16 -15.51 0.60
N GLY A 30 10.07 -15.36 -0.72
CA GLY A 30 9.08 -16.05 -1.55
C GLY A 30 7.60 -15.76 -1.22
N PRO A 31 6.67 -16.41 -1.94
CA PRO A 31 5.25 -16.30 -1.66
C PRO A 31 4.88 -17.02 -0.36
N LEU A 32 3.91 -16.46 0.38
CA LEU A 32 3.29 -17.12 1.52
C LEU A 32 2.44 -18.31 1.05
N ARG A 33 2.37 -19.34 1.89
CA ARG A 33 1.51 -20.50 1.70
C ARG A 33 0.62 -20.70 2.94
N PRO A 34 -0.53 -21.39 2.85
CA PRO A 34 -1.23 -21.84 4.04
C PRO A 34 -0.29 -22.71 4.91
N HIS A 35 -0.32 -22.53 6.23
CA HIS A 35 0.53 -23.31 7.14
C HIS A 35 0.07 -24.78 7.17
N PRO A 36 0.98 -25.76 7.02
CA PRO A 36 0.61 -27.17 6.79
C PRO A 36 -0.13 -27.81 7.97
N GLU A 37 0.21 -27.42 9.20
CA GLU A 37 -0.41 -27.98 10.42
C GLU A 37 -1.58 -27.13 10.94
N ASN A 38 -1.72 -25.89 10.48
CA ASN A 38 -2.75 -24.97 10.96
C ASN A 38 -3.13 -23.98 9.86
N GLY A 39 -4.04 -24.38 8.98
CA GLY A 39 -4.47 -23.60 7.81
C GLY A 39 -5.11 -22.23 8.10
N ARG A 40 -5.23 -21.82 9.37
CA ARG A 40 -5.63 -20.45 9.76
C ARG A 40 -4.49 -19.43 9.65
N TYR A 41 -3.25 -19.89 9.55
CA TYR A 41 -2.06 -19.04 9.43
C TYR A 41 -1.40 -19.21 8.07
N PHE A 42 -0.63 -18.20 7.66
CA PHE A 42 0.33 -18.35 6.58
C PHE A 42 1.65 -18.92 7.12
N ALA A 43 2.42 -19.53 6.23
CA ALA A 43 3.79 -19.97 6.46
C ALA A 43 4.72 -19.39 5.39
N ARG A 44 5.94 -19.07 5.81
CA ARG A 44 7.07 -18.79 4.92
C ARG A 44 7.58 -20.09 4.26
N PRO A 45 8.45 -20.00 3.24
CA PRO A 45 9.07 -21.18 2.63
C PRO A 45 9.86 -22.06 3.60
N ASP A 46 10.36 -21.50 4.70
CA ASP A 46 11.07 -22.24 5.77
C ASP A 46 10.12 -22.95 6.76
N GLY A 47 8.80 -22.84 6.56
CA GLY A 47 7.78 -23.44 7.42
C GLY A 47 7.37 -22.58 8.62
N ALA A 48 8.02 -21.44 8.87
CA ALA A 48 7.67 -20.59 10.00
C ALA A 48 6.32 -19.90 9.78
N ALA A 49 5.44 -19.96 10.79
CA ALA A 49 4.16 -19.28 10.78
C ALA A 49 4.33 -17.74 10.73
N VAL A 50 3.43 -17.07 10.01
CA VAL A 50 3.39 -15.62 9.84
C VAL A 50 2.00 -15.10 10.20
N LEU A 51 1.96 -14.17 11.13
CA LEU A 51 0.81 -13.29 11.33
C LEU A 51 1.03 -12.02 10.50
N LEU A 52 0.08 -11.67 9.63
CA LEU A 52 0.15 -10.45 8.85
C LEU A 52 -0.42 -9.28 9.66
N THR A 53 0.42 -8.27 9.85
CA THR A 53 0.07 -6.99 10.47
C THR A 53 0.39 -5.90 9.47
N GLY A 54 -0.55 -4.99 9.21
CA GLY A 54 -0.39 -4.11 8.07
C GLY A 54 -1.16 -2.81 8.13
N SER A 55 -0.80 -1.94 7.20
CA SER A 55 -1.47 -0.68 6.92
C SER A 55 -1.53 -0.44 5.42
N HIS A 56 -2.44 0.42 5.01
CA HIS A 56 -2.54 0.86 3.63
C HIS A 56 -3.02 2.30 3.56
N THR A 57 -2.75 2.93 2.41
CA THR A 57 -3.35 4.19 2.00
C THR A 57 -3.60 4.13 0.49
N TRP A 58 -4.39 5.08 -0.01
CA TRP A 58 -4.80 5.15 -1.41
C TRP A 58 -3.68 5.58 -2.37
N ALA A 59 -2.61 6.20 -1.85
CA ALA A 59 -1.50 6.73 -2.65
C ALA A 59 -0.31 5.74 -2.81
N THR A 60 -0.54 4.46 -2.53
CA THR A 60 0.52 3.43 -2.41
C THR A 60 1.10 2.98 -3.75
N VAL A 61 0.48 3.27 -4.90
CA VAL A 61 1.12 3.16 -6.24
C VAL A 61 1.11 4.52 -6.92
N GLN A 62 -0.10 5.04 -7.14
CA GLN A 62 -0.33 6.35 -7.72
C GLN A 62 -0.25 7.44 -6.66
N ASP A 63 0.17 8.62 -7.10
CA ASP A 63 -0.10 9.84 -6.36
C ASP A 63 -1.58 10.18 -6.44
N VAL A 64 -2.17 10.55 -5.31
CA VAL A 64 -3.56 11.02 -5.19
C VAL A 64 -3.49 12.45 -4.66
N ARG A 65 -3.69 13.44 -5.53
CA ARG A 65 -3.27 14.81 -5.21
C ARG A 65 -4.22 15.88 -5.69
N ALA A 66 -4.48 16.85 -4.82
CA ALA A 66 -4.96 18.17 -5.19
C ALA A 66 -3.80 19.04 -5.73
N LYS A 67 -4.16 20.21 -6.28
CA LYS A 67 -3.19 21.19 -6.75
C LYS A 67 -2.32 21.70 -5.60
N GLY A 68 -1.01 21.49 -5.70
CA GLY A 68 -0.03 21.93 -4.70
C GLY A 68 0.43 20.83 -3.74
N ASP A 69 -0.20 19.65 -3.77
CA ASP A 69 0.18 18.55 -2.89
C ASP A 69 1.54 17.95 -3.26
N ALA A 70 2.30 17.62 -2.21
CA ALA A 70 3.62 17.03 -2.34
C ALA A 70 3.59 15.53 -2.71
N ALA A 71 4.77 15.04 -3.14
CA ALA A 71 5.23 13.66 -3.02
C ALA A 71 4.38 12.71 -2.17
N PHE A 72 3.78 11.60 -2.64
CA PHE A 72 3.57 10.51 -1.67
C PHE A 72 4.94 9.94 -1.30
N ASP A 73 5.37 10.20 -0.07
CA ASP A 73 6.62 9.69 0.48
C ASP A 73 6.46 8.21 0.88
N TYR A 74 6.72 7.34 -0.09
CA TYR A 74 6.61 5.90 0.08
C TYR A 74 7.61 5.34 1.10
N ASP A 75 8.82 5.92 1.16
CA ASP A 75 9.87 5.45 2.06
C ASP A 75 9.56 5.83 3.51
N ALA A 76 8.98 7.02 3.75
CA ALA A 76 8.45 7.41 5.06
C ALA A 76 7.24 6.55 5.46
N PHE A 77 6.35 6.20 4.53
CA PHE A 77 5.25 5.28 4.80
C PHE A 77 5.74 3.89 5.24
N LEU A 78 6.74 3.33 4.56
CA LEU A 78 7.35 2.06 4.97
C LEU A 78 8.02 2.18 6.33
N ALA A 79 8.76 3.26 6.60
CA ALA A 79 9.39 3.49 7.91
C ALA A 79 8.35 3.59 9.04
N MET A 80 7.21 4.24 8.79
CA MET A 80 6.08 4.27 9.72
C MET A 80 5.54 2.86 9.97
N CYS A 81 5.34 2.06 8.92
CA CYS A 81 4.87 0.68 9.06
C CYS A 81 5.86 -0.18 9.85
N GLU A 82 7.17 -0.05 9.60
CA GLU A 82 8.23 -0.76 10.33
C GLU A 82 8.17 -0.42 11.82
N LYS A 83 8.10 0.88 12.15
CA LYS A 83 8.00 1.39 13.53
C LYS A 83 6.82 0.80 14.30
N HIS A 84 5.70 0.53 13.63
CA HIS A 84 4.49 -0.03 14.24
C HIS A 84 4.42 -1.56 14.18
N GLY A 85 5.48 -2.25 13.76
CA GLY A 85 5.49 -3.71 13.75
C GLY A 85 4.75 -4.34 12.57
N HIS A 86 4.41 -3.57 11.53
CA HIS A 86 3.73 -4.08 10.34
C HIS A 86 4.69 -4.83 9.41
N ASN A 87 4.25 -5.96 8.86
CA ASN A 87 4.96 -6.77 7.87
C ASN A 87 4.15 -6.96 6.57
N PHE A 88 3.04 -6.26 6.43
CA PHE A 88 2.15 -6.33 5.27
C PHE A 88 1.70 -4.94 4.82
N ILE A 89 1.63 -4.72 3.51
CA ILE A 89 1.01 -3.55 2.90
C ILE A 89 0.13 -3.94 1.73
N ARG A 90 -0.87 -3.10 1.43
CA ARG A 90 -1.67 -3.18 0.21
C ARG A 90 -1.32 -2.03 -0.72
N LEU A 91 -0.99 -2.36 -1.96
CA LEU A 91 -0.83 -1.42 -3.06
C LEU A 91 -2.20 -1.20 -3.72
N TRP A 92 -2.65 0.05 -3.70
CA TRP A 92 -3.90 0.50 -4.31
C TRP A 92 -3.69 0.91 -5.77
N HIS A 93 -4.69 0.58 -6.58
CA HIS A 93 -4.75 0.98 -7.98
C HIS A 93 -5.98 1.86 -8.21
N TRP A 94 -5.79 2.95 -8.94
CA TRP A 94 -6.85 3.83 -9.44
C TRP A 94 -6.94 3.72 -10.95
N GLU A 95 -8.15 3.55 -11.46
CA GLU A 95 -8.41 3.33 -12.89
C GLU A 95 -8.79 4.61 -13.63
N HIS A 96 -9.00 5.73 -12.94
CA HIS A 96 -9.41 7.01 -13.53
C HIS A 96 -8.35 8.09 -13.28
N ALA A 97 -8.29 9.11 -14.14
CA ALA A 97 -7.22 10.11 -14.09
C ALA A 97 -7.52 11.26 -13.13
N GLU A 98 -8.79 11.63 -13.00
CA GLU A 98 -9.24 12.86 -12.36
C GLU A 98 -10.65 12.68 -11.77
N LEU A 99 -11.07 13.56 -10.86
CA LEU A 99 -12.41 13.52 -10.22
C LEU A 99 -12.51 12.41 -9.17
N ALA A 100 -12.24 12.77 -7.93
CA ALA A 100 -12.46 11.89 -6.79
C ALA A 100 -13.93 11.94 -6.37
N GLY A 101 -14.68 10.85 -6.54
CA GLY A 101 -16.13 10.82 -6.24
C GLY A 101 -16.52 11.17 -4.79
N TRP A 102 -15.56 11.31 -3.87
CA TRP A 102 -15.76 11.66 -2.46
C TRP A 102 -15.45 13.13 -2.09
N THR A 103 -14.95 13.96 -3.01
CA THR A 103 -14.68 15.40 -2.73
C THR A 103 -14.94 16.28 -3.95
N GLN A 104 -15.37 17.53 -3.72
CA GLN A 104 -15.46 18.56 -4.77
C GLN A 104 -14.09 19.08 -5.22
N ASP A 105 -13.04 18.81 -4.44
CA ASP A 105 -11.68 19.19 -4.81
C ASP A 105 -11.27 18.47 -6.09
N TYR A 106 -10.55 19.19 -6.94
CA TYR A 106 -9.97 18.58 -8.12
C TYR A 106 -8.77 17.72 -7.71
N ILE A 107 -8.97 16.40 -7.77
CA ILE A 107 -7.96 15.39 -7.46
C ILE A 107 -7.50 14.72 -8.75
N ARG A 108 -6.18 14.59 -8.89
CA ARG A 108 -5.53 13.85 -9.97
C ARG A 108 -4.88 12.58 -9.45
N PHE A 109 -4.90 11.55 -10.29
CA PHE A 109 -4.30 10.24 -10.07
C PHE A 109 -3.25 9.97 -11.14
N ASP A 110 -1.99 9.75 -10.73
CA ASP A 110 -0.89 9.54 -11.67
C ASP A 110 0.24 8.69 -11.05
N PRO A 111 0.95 7.87 -11.84
CA PRO A 111 0.70 7.50 -13.23
C PRO A 111 -0.43 6.49 -13.40
N LEU A 112 -1.09 6.43 -14.56
CA LEU A 112 -2.07 5.40 -14.91
C LEU A 112 -1.45 4.27 -15.76
N PRO A 113 -2.08 3.08 -15.89
CA PRO A 113 -1.49 1.93 -16.61
C PRO A 113 -1.37 2.11 -18.12
N TYR A 114 -2.24 2.90 -18.73
CA TYR A 114 -2.28 3.10 -20.19
C TYR A 114 -1.59 4.38 -20.61
N ALA A 115 -0.86 4.33 -21.72
CA ALA A 115 -0.13 5.47 -22.24
C ALA A 115 -1.09 6.49 -22.88
N ARG A 116 -0.78 7.78 -22.73
CA ARG A 116 -1.48 8.88 -23.41
C ARG A 116 -0.79 9.25 -24.71
N THR A 117 -0.82 8.34 -25.69
CA THR A 117 -0.17 8.51 -27.00
C THR A 117 -1.16 8.61 -28.15
N GLY A 118 -2.47 8.57 -27.87
CA GLY A 118 -3.50 8.62 -28.88
C GLY A 118 -3.68 10.00 -29.52
N PRO A 119 -4.09 10.08 -30.81
CA PRO A 119 -4.47 11.35 -31.42
C PRO A 119 -5.71 11.97 -30.74
N GLY A 120 -5.82 13.29 -30.84
CA GLY A 120 -6.94 14.05 -30.26
C GLY A 120 -6.83 14.24 -28.75
N GLN A 121 -7.85 14.86 -28.17
CA GLN A 121 -7.91 15.16 -26.74
C GLN A 121 -8.97 14.31 -26.05
N ALA A 122 -8.64 13.80 -24.87
CA ALA A 122 -9.59 13.24 -23.91
C ALA A 122 -10.37 14.38 -23.23
N LEU A 123 -11.34 14.03 -22.37
CA LEU A 123 -12.19 15.03 -21.69
C LEU A 123 -11.42 15.92 -20.70
N ASP A 124 -10.24 15.50 -20.28
CA ASP A 124 -9.30 16.27 -19.45
C ASP A 124 -8.36 17.19 -20.27
N GLY A 125 -8.52 17.22 -21.60
CA GLY A 125 -7.69 18.02 -22.51
C GLY A 125 -6.30 17.44 -22.78
N GLN A 126 -5.93 16.31 -22.18
CA GLN A 126 -4.68 15.59 -22.47
C GLN A 126 -4.86 14.68 -23.70
N PRO A 127 -3.76 14.17 -24.30
CA PRO A 127 -3.88 13.15 -25.33
C PRO A 127 -4.71 11.96 -24.85
N LYS A 128 -5.50 11.40 -25.77
CA LYS A 128 -6.30 10.20 -25.52
C LYS A 128 -5.41 9.03 -25.11
N PHE A 129 -5.96 8.15 -24.30
CA PHE A 129 -5.33 6.88 -23.94
C PHE A 129 -5.26 5.95 -25.16
N ASP A 130 -4.12 5.31 -25.33
CA ASP A 130 -3.94 4.15 -26.20
C ASP A 130 -4.02 2.90 -25.31
N LEU A 131 -5.13 2.17 -25.41
CA LEU A 131 -5.39 1.02 -24.55
C LEU A 131 -4.57 -0.22 -24.94
N ASP A 132 -3.91 -0.19 -26.09
CA ASP A 132 -2.99 -1.26 -26.52
C ASP A 132 -1.53 -0.97 -26.10
N ARG A 133 -1.28 0.18 -25.45
CA ARG A 133 0.05 0.59 -25.01
C ARG A 133 0.11 0.85 -23.50
N TRP A 134 1.03 0.14 -22.86
CA TRP A 134 1.33 0.36 -21.45
C TRP A 134 2.10 1.66 -21.22
N ASN A 135 1.80 2.32 -20.11
CA ASN A 135 2.57 3.41 -19.56
C ASN A 135 3.69 2.85 -18.67
N GLU A 136 4.89 2.67 -19.22
CA GLU A 136 6.03 2.10 -18.50
C GLU A 136 6.31 2.75 -17.13
N PRO A 137 6.28 4.10 -16.97
CA PRO A 137 6.38 4.76 -15.67
C PRO A 137 5.46 4.20 -14.57
N TYR A 138 4.25 3.74 -14.91
CA TYR A 138 3.36 3.10 -13.93
C TYR A 138 3.92 1.76 -13.45
N PHE A 139 4.34 0.90 -14.38
CA PHE A 139 4.83 -0.43 -14.06
C PHE A 139 6.23 -0.39 -13.43
N GLU A 140 7.08 0.56 -13.81
CA GLU A 140 8.35 0.84 -13.15
C GLU A 140 8.13 1.22 -11.69
N ARG A 141 7.21 2.16 -11.42
CA ARG A 141 6.87 2.56 -10.05
C ARG A 141 6.30 1.40 -9.24
N LEU A 142 5.41 0.59 -9.84
CA LEU A 142 4.87 -0.60 -9.19
C LEU A 142 5.99 -1.58 -8.79
N ARG A 143 6.91 -1.88 -9.72
CA ARG A 143 8.06 -2.77 -9.48
C ARG A 143 8.98 -2.21 -8.41
N GLU A 144 9.32 -0.92 -8.47
CA GLU A 144 10.18 -0.25 -7.51
C GLU A 144 9.60 -0.33 -6.09
N ARG A 145 8.31 0.00 -5.94
CA ARG A 145 7.64 -0.01 -4.63
C ARG A 145 7.56 -1.41 -4.04
N ILE A 146 7.26 -2.43 -4.85
CA ILE A 146 7.29 -3.84 -4.43
C ILE A 146 8.71 -4.25 -3.99
N ALA A 147 9.75 -3.88 -4.75
CA ALA A 147 11.12 -4.21 -4.40
C ALA A 147 11.54 -3.57 -3.07
N LYS A 148 11.26 -2.28 -2.88
CA LYS A 148 11.52 -1.57 -1.62
C LYS A 148 10.81 -2.21 -0.43
N ALA A 149 9.56 -2.62 -0.60
CA ALA A 149 8.80 -3.33 0.44
C ALA A 149 9.41 -4.70 0.76
N ARG A 150 9.74 -5.50 -0.26
CA ARG A 150 10.40 -6.82 -0.10
C ARG A 150 11.70 -6.71 0.68
N ASP A 151 12.54 -5.74 0.32
CA ASP A 151 13.87 -5.56 0.92
C ASP A 151 13.78 -5.19 2.42
N ARG A 152 12.64 -4.63 2.84
CA ARG A 152 12.29 -4.32 4.23
C ARG A 152 11.47 -5.41 4.94
N GLY A 153 11.28 -6.56 4.30
CA GLY A 153 10.57 -7.71 4.89
C GLY A 153 9.05 -7.61 4.85
N PHE A 154 8.47 -6.77 3.98
CA PHE A 154 7.03 -6.69 3.79
C PHE A 154 6.51 -7.68 2.77
N TYR A 155 5.34 -8.25 3.06
CA TYR A 155 4.47 -8.89 2.08
C TYR A 155 3.56 -7.84 1.45
N VAL A 156 3.35 -7.97 0.14
CA VAL A 156 2.60 -6.98 -0.64
C VAL A 156 1.39 -7.63 -1.30
N SER A 157 0.20 -7.09 -1.03
CA SER A 157 -0.99 -7.37 -1.83
C SER A 157 -1.15 -6.29 -2.89
N VAL A 158 -1.17 -6.68 -4.17
CA VAL A 158 -1.43 -5.76 -5.29
C VAL A 158 -2.91 -5.82 -5.64
N MET A 159 -3.61 -4.71 -5.48
CA MET A 159 -4.99 -4.55 -5.93
C MET A 159 -5.00 -4.21 -7.42
N LEU A 160 -5.65 -5.04 -8.22
CA LEU A 160 -5.75 -4.82 -9.68
C LEU A 160 -6.97 -3.98 -10.07
N PHE A 161 -8.07 -4.11 -9.31
CA PHE A 161 -9.33 -3.43 -9.60
C PHE A 161 -10.05 -3.02 -8.31
N GLN A 162 -10.84 -1.96 -8.40
CA GLN A 162 -11.66 -1.44 -7.32
C GLN A 162 -12.88 -0.64 -7.83
N GLY A 163 -13.87 -0.38 -6.96
CA GLY A 163 -15.19 0.14 -7.35
C GLY A 163 -15.40 1.66 -7.29
N TRP A 164 -14.39 2.44 -6.92
CA TRP A 164 -14.41 3.89 -6.76
C TRP A 164 -14.13 4.66 -8.06
N SER A 165 -13.59 3.99 -9.10
CA SER A 165 -13.41 4.59 -10.44
C SER A 165 -14.60 4.39 -11.36
N LEU A 166 -15.56 3.57 -10.95
CA LEU A 166 -16.75 3.29 -11.73
C LEU A 166 -17.76 4.43 -11.63
N LYS A 167 -18.81 4.36 -12.46
CA LYS A 167 -19.90 5.33 -12.45
C LYS A 167 -20.45 5.51 -11.04
N LYS A 168 -20.38 6.74 -10.53
CA LYS A 168 -20.96 7.11 -9.23
C LYS A 168 -21.98 8.22 -9.42
N THR A 169 -23.19 7.99 -8.92
CA THR A 169 -24.23 9.02 -8.83
C THR A 169 -24.40 9.42 -7.36
N GLY A 170 -24.43 10.72 -7.09
CA GLY A 170 -24.70 11.27 -5.75
C GLY A 170 -23.50 11.53 -4.85
N GLY A 171 -22.27 11.29 -5.32
CA GLY A 171 -21.05 11.73 -4.62
C GLY A 171 -20.77 13.22 -4.85
N PRO A 172 -20.10 13.92 -3.90
CA PRO A 172 -19.84 15.36 -4.03
C PRO A 172 -18.87 15.69 -5.18
N GLY A 173 -18.02 14.76 -5.62
CA GLY A 173 -16.95 14.99 -6.60
C GLY A 173 -17.28 14.70 -8.06
N GLY A 174 -18.56 14.53 -8.38
CA GLY A 174 -18.98 14.14 -9.73
C GLY A 174 -18.72 12.66 -10.03
N ASP A 175 -18.75 12.32 -11.32
CA ASP A 175 -18.66 10.95 -11.82
C ASP A 175 -17.22 10.62 -12.25
N PRO A 176 -16.47 9.79 -11.49
CA PRO A 176 -15.08 9.42 -11.84
C PRO A 176 -14.97 8.72 -13.19
N PHE A 177 -16.06 8.10 -13.65
CA PHE A 177 -16.09 7.43 -14.95
C PHE A 177 -15.81 8.39 -16.11
N LEU A 178 -16.08 9.69 -15.95
CA LEU A 178 -15.80 10.69 -16.99
C LEU A 178 -14.32 10.86 -17.31
N SER A 179 -13.41 10.54 -16.38
CA SER A 179 -11.95 10.61 -16.61
C SER A 179 -11.31 9.22 -16.79
N HIS A 180 -12.11 8.16 -16.81
CA HIS A 180 -11.63 6.79 -16.94
C HIS A 180 -11.09 6.53 -18.37
N PRO A 181 -9.95 5.82 -18.54
CA PRO A 181 -9.46 5.43 -19.86
C PRO A 181 -10.47 4.65 -20.70
N TYR A 182 -11.37 3.88 -20.10
CA TYR A 182 -12.40 3.10 -20.81
C TYR A 182 -13.66 3.90 -21.17
N HIS A 183 -13.73 5.16 -20.78
CA HIS A 183 -14.77 6.06 -21.29
C HIS A 183 -14.45 6.39 -22.74
N GLY A 184 -15.38 6.14 -23.67
CA GLY A 184 -15.14 6.24 -25.12
C GLY A 184 -14.47 7.56 -25.57
N PRO A 185 -14.89 8.73 -25.08
CA PRO A 185 -14.21 10.00 -25.36
C PRO A 185 -12.74 10.08 -24.93
N ASN A 186 -12.27 9.26 -23.99
CA ASN A 186 -10.92 9.36 -23.43
C ASN A 186 -9.90 8.45 -24.12
N ASN A 187 -10.31 7.53 -24.98
CA ASN A 187 -9.41 6.62 -25.67
C ASN A 187 -9.67 6.59 -27.18
N ILE A 188 -8.80 5.87 -27.88
CA ILE A 188 -8.75 5.80 -29.35
C ILE A 188 -9.39 4.54 -29.94
N GLN A 189 -9.97 3.70 -29.10
CA GLN A 189 -10.67 2.48 -29.51
C GLN A 189 -12.14 2.75 -29.85
#